data_AF-A0AA97APD8-F1
#
_entry.id   AF-A0AA97APD8-F1
#
_cell.length_a   1.000
_cell.length_b   1.000
_cell.length_c   1.000
_cell.angle_alpha   90.00
_cell.angle_beta   90.00
_cell.angle_gamma   90.00
#
_symmetry.space_group_name_H-M   'P 1'
#
loop_
_entity.id
_entity.type
_entity.pdbx_description
1 polymer ?
#
loop_
_entity_poly.entity_id
_entity_poly.type
_entity_poly.pdbx_seq_one_letter_code
_entity_poly.pdbx_strand_id
1 'polypeptide(L)'
;MSWFTSSHLIMFGWLVGFAIAHSGLASLRMMAEQRIGARFYRVIFALVSLGIAVPMMIYFFNHRYDGLQLWNVQGIPGVSEAVWIGSAISFLFLYPATFNLLEIAAIQKPQVHLYESGIIRISRHPQMVGQILWCITHTVWIGTSFMVVTSIGLILHHLFGVWNGDRRLALRYGEAFEAVKARTSIVPFGAIFAGKQKLDLKEFLRPAYLGVTAFTLLFWWLHPIVIRASGNVPW
;
A
#
# COMPACT_ATOMS: atom_id res chain seq x y z
N MET A 1 -33.57 12.86 -2.51
CA MET A 1 -32.11 12.95 -2.24
C MET A 1 -31.52 11.55 -2.29
N SER A 2 -30.95 11.09 -3.42
CA SER A 2 -30.30 9.77 -3.50
C SER A 2 -28.82 9.92 -3.90
N TRP A 3 -28.06 10.69 -3.12
CA TRP A 3 -26.61 10.79 -3.32
C TRP A 3 -25.89 9.47 -2.97
N PHE A 4 -26.54 8.60 -2.19
CA PHE A 4 -26.06 7.24 -1.93
C PHE A 4 -26.40 6.34 -3.12
N THR A 5 -25.48 6.29 -4.07
CA THR A 5 -25.52 5.40 -5.24
C THR A 5 -25.12 3.98 -4.85
N SER A 6 -25.55 2.98 -5.63
CA SER A 6 -25.13 1.58 -5.45
C SER A 6 -23.60 1.43 -5.48
N SER A 7 -22.87 2.37 -6.10
CA SER A 7 -21.41 2.33 -6.16
C SER A 7 -20.71 2.41 -4.82
N HIS A 8 -21.29 3.09 -3.82
CA HIS A 8 -20.75 3.10 -2.46
C HIS A 8 -20.80 1.69 -1.83
N LEU A 9 -21.92 0.99 -1.97
CA LEU A 9 -22.10 -0.37 -1.45
C LEU A 9 -21.23 -1.39 -2.20
N ILE A 10 -21.14 -1.26 -3.52
CA ILE A 10 -20.29 -2.13 -4.34
C ILE A 10 -18.83 -1.95 -3.96
N MET A 11 -18.35 -0.70 -3.84
CA MET A 11 -16.98 -0.42 -3.39
C MET A 11 -16.73 -0.93 -1.97
N PHE A 12 -17.67 -0.74 -1.06
CA PHE A 12 -17.58 -1.30 0.29
C PHE A 12 -17.44 -2.82 0.26
N GLY A 13 -18.24 -3.51 -0.57
CA GLY A 13 -18.13 -4.95 -0.80
C GLY A 13 -16.76 -5.37 -1.33
N TRP A 14 -16.21 -4.63 -2.31
CA TRP A 14 -14.86 -4.85 -2.81
C TRP A 14 -13.80 -4.68 -1.72
N LEU A 15 -13.87 -3.62 -0.92
CA LEU A 15 -12.91 -3.33 0.14
C LEU A 15 -12.93 -4.42 1.23
N VAL A 16 -14.13 -4.84 1.66
CA VAL A 16 -14.29 -5.93 2.63
C VAL A 16 -13.80 -7.26 2.05
N GLY A 17 -14.20 -7.58 0.82
CA GLY A 17 -13.78 -8.79 0.12
C GLY A 17 -12.26 -8.86 -0.05
N PHE A 18 -11.64 -7.76 -0.48
CA PHE A 18 -10.19 -7.65 -0.58
C PHE A 18 -9.52 -7.77 0.79
N ALA A 19 -10.04 -7.10 1.82
CA ALA A 19 -9.49 -7.17 3.16
C ALA A 19 -9.50 -8.60 3.72
N ILE A 20 -10.61 -9.33 3.54
CA ILE A 20 -10.76 -10.75 3.93
C ILE A 20 -9.78 -11.62 3.14
N ALA A 21 -9.79 -11.52 1.81
CA ALA A 21 -8.95 -12.37 0.96
C ALA A 21 -7.46 -12.11 1.21
N HIS A 22 -7.02 -10.85 1.11
CA HIS A 22 -5.62 -10.46 1.24
C HIS A 22 -5.08 -10.72 2.65
N SER A 23 -5.78 -10.24 3.69
CA SER A 23 -5.32 -10.40 5.08
C SER A 23 -5.50 -11.82 5.61
N GLY A 24 -6.56 -12.50 5.17
CA GLY A 24 -6.84 -13.89 5.49
C GLY A 24 -5.77 -14.81 4.91
N LEU A 25 -5.48 -14.68 3.61
CA LEU A 25 -4.37 -15.38 2.99
C LEU A 25 -3.06 -15.04 3.73
N ALA A 26 -2.75 -13.76 3.99
CA ALA A 26 -1.51 -13.39 4.67
C ALA A 26 -1.36 -14.10 6.03
N SER A 27 -2.45 -14.32 6.74
CA SER A 27 -2.49 -15.05 8.03
C SER A 27 -2.35 -16.57 7.86
N LEU A 28 -2.92 -17.15 6.80
CA LEU A 28 -2.82 -18.57 6.48
C LEU A 28 -1.43 -18.98 5.97
N ARG A 29 -0.61 -18.02 5.55
CA ARG A 29 0.70 -18.24 4.93
C ARG A 29 1.57 -19.25 5.67
N MET A 30 1.74 -19.11 6.99
CA MET A 30 2.64 -20.00 7.75
C MET A 30 2.24 -21.47 7.66
N MET A 31 0.93 -21.75 7.71
CA MET A 31 0.40 -23.11 7.59
C MET A 31 0.42 -23.60 6.14
N ALA A 32 0.00 -22.75 5.20
CA ALA A 32 -0.11 -23.12 3.81
C ALA A 32 1.26 -23.38 3.15
N GLU A 33 2.28 -22.57 3.45
CA GLU A 33 3.64 -22.75 2.93
C GLU A 33 4.25 -24.11 3.33
N GLN A 34 3.86 -24.69 4.47
CA GLN A 34 4.31 -26.02 4.90
C GLN A 34 3.70 -27.15 4.05
N ARG A 35 2.51 -26.92 3.47
CA ARG A 35 1.80 -27.94 2.67
C ARG A 35 2.12 -27.88 1.20
N ILE A 36 2.20 -26.67 0.64
CA ILE A 36 2.30 -26.48 -0.82
C ILE A 36 3.58 -25.75 -1.25
N GLY A 37 4.43 -25.36 -0.29
CA GLY A 37 5.67 -24.64 -0.55
C GLY A 37 5.50 -23.12 -0.74
N ALA A 38 6.53 -22.36 -0.39
CA ALA A 38 6.53 -20.90 -0.39
C ALA A 38 6.32 -20.26 -1.78
N ARG A 39 6.88 -20.88 -2.83
CA ARG A 39 6.78 -20.35 -4.21
C ARG A 39 5.35 -20.46 -4.73
N PHE A 40 4.75 -21.65 -4.67
CA PHE A 40 3.40 -21.87 -5.16
C PHE A 40 2.37 -21.07 -4.35
N TYR A 41 2.55 -21.04 -3.02
CA TYR A 41 1.73 -20.18 -2.16
C TYR A 41 1.80 -18.70 -2.54
N ARG A 42 2.99 -18.16 -2.85
CA ARG A 42 3.16 -16.77 -3.30
C ARG A 42 2.43 -16.49 -4.61
N VAL A 43 2.41 -17.44 -5.55
CA VAL A 43 1.67 -17.32 -6.81
C VAL A 43 0.17 -17.24 -6.53
N ILE A 44 -0.39 -18.16 -5.73
CA ILE A 44 -1.81 -18.13 -5.34
C ILE A 44 -2.17 -16.82 -4.65
N PHE A 45 -1.35 -16.40 -3.67
CA PHE A 45 -1.54 -15.15 -2.94
C PHE A 45 -1.61 -13.95 -3.90
N ALA A 46 -0.67 -13.88 -4.85
CA ALA A 46 -0.60 -12.80 -5.83
C ALA A 46 -1.80 -12.83 -6.79
N LEU A 47 -2.16 -14.00 -7.33
CA LEU A 47 -3.28 -14.14 -8.26
C LEU A 47 -4.61 -13.75 -7.61
N VAL A 48 -4.89 -14.19 -6.39
CA VAL A 48 -6.11 -13.82 -5.68
C VAL A 48 -6.11 -12.32 -5.34
N SER A 49 -4.99 -11.82 -4.80
CA SER A 49 -4.90 -10.40 -4.41
C SER A 49 -5.05 -9.48 -5.62
N LEU A 50 -4.32 -9.74 -6.71
CA LEU A 50 -4.37 -8.92 -7.93
C LEU A 50 -5.69 -9.12 -8.69
N GLY A 51 -6.24 -10.33 -8.70
CA GLY A 51 -7.54 -10.62 -9.31
C GLY A 51 -8.70 -9.87 -8.67
N ILE A 52 -8.57 -9.45 -7.40
CA ILE A 52 -9.54 -8.59 -6.72
C ILE A 52 -9.13 -7.11 -6.82
N ALA A 53 -7.85 -6.80 -6.57
CA ALA A 53 -7.38 -5.42 -6.53
C ALA A 53 -7.48 -4.69 -7.87
N VAL A 54 -7.21 -5.39 -8.99
CA VAL A 54 -7.25 -4.76 -10.32
C VAL A 54 -8.68 -4.36 -10.71
N PRO A 55 -9.70 -5.25 -10.68
CA PRO A 55 -11.09 -4.85 -10.94
C PRO A 55 -11.58 -3.78 -9.97
N MET A 56 -11.26 -3.89 -8.67
CA MET A 56 -11.60 -2.87 -7.67
C MET A 56 -11.02 -1.50 -8.01
N MET A 57 -9.75 -1.44 -8.44
CA MET A 57 -9.11 -0.19 -8.84
C MET A 57 -9.75 0.41 -10.10
N ILE A 58 -10.13 -0.41 -11.07
CA ILE A 58 -10.83 0.11 -12.23
C ILE A 58 -12.23 0.63 -11.85
N TYR A 59 -12.95 -0.13 -11.02
CA TYR A 59 -14.24 0.30 -10.50
C TYR A 59 -14.12 1.66 -9.79
N PHE A 60 -13.09 1.82 -8.96
CA PHE A 60 -12.74 3.10 -8.33
C PHE A 60 -12.53 4.21 -9.37
N PHE A 61 -11.68 3.99 -10.38
CA PHE A 61 -11.43 5.01 -11.40
C PHE A 61 -12.71 5.46 -12.10
N ASN A 62 -13.59 4.52 -12.44
CA ASN A 62 -14.80 4.83 -13.20
C ASN A 62 -15.89 5.52 -12.36
N HIS A 63 -15.88 5.34 -11.03
CA HIS A 63 -16.89 5.90 -10.13
C HIS A 63 -16.33 6.99 -9.20
N ARG A 64 -15.09 7.44 -9.39
CA ARG A 64 -14.44 8.46 -8.53
C ARG A 64 -15.23 9.77 -8.40
N TYR A 65 -16.07 10.09 -9.39
CA TYR A 65 -16.91 11.29 -9.39
C TYR A 65 -18.32 11.06 -8.83
N ASP A 66 -18.65 9.83 -8.43
CA ASP A 66 -19.98 9.48 -7.92
C ASP A 66 -20.27 10.11 -6.55
N GLY A 67 -21.56 10.32 -6.29
CA GLY A 67 -22.06 10.82 -5.02
C GLY A 67 -21.97 12.33 -4.90
N LEU A 68 -21.97 12.84 -3.66
CA LEU A 68 -21.94 14.28 -3.41
C LEU A 68 -20.51 14.80 -3.56
N GLN A 69 -20.28 15.80 -4.42
CA GLN A 69 -19.01 16.53 -4.47
C GLN A 69 -18.91 17.45 -3.25
N LEU A 70 -17.99 17.14 -2.35
CA LEU A 70 -17.69 17.88 -1.12
C LEU A 70 -16.68 18.99 -1.38
N TRP A 71 -15.67 18.72 -2.22
CA TRP A 71 -14.72 19.71 -2.71
C TRP A 71 -14.16 19.31 -4.05
N ASN A 72 -13.70 20.32 -4.79
CA ASN A 72 -12.93 20.15 -6.01
C ASN A 72 -11.91 21.29 -6.08
N VAL A 73 -10.64 20.93 -5.95
CA VAL A 73 -9.51 21.88 -5.96
C VAL A 73 -8.67 21.73 -7.23
N GLN A 74 -9.20 21.01 -8.22
CA GLN A 74 -8.58 20.91 -9.53
C GLN A 74 -8.55 22.30 -10.18
N GLY A 75 -7.38 22.72 -10.66
CA GLY A 75 -7.18 24.03 -11.28
C GLY A 75 -6.75 25.15 -10.33
N ILE A 76 -6.69 24.90 -9.02
CA ILE A 76 -6.03 25.81 -8.08
C ILE A 76 -4.50 25.70 -8.28
N PRO A 77 -3.78 26.83 -8.53
CA PRO A 77 -2.34 26.81 -8.71
C PRO A 77 -1.60 26.16 -7.53
N GLY A 78 -0.64 25.27 -7.83
CA GLY A 78 0.19 24.59 -6.82
C GLY A 78 -0.42 23.31 -6.24
N VAL A 79 -1.74 23.08 -6.39
CA VAL A 79 -2.38 21.87 -5.85
C VAL A 79 -1.95 20.62 -6.63
N SER A 80 -1.77 20.73 -7.95
CA SER A 80 -1.31 19.61 -8.79
C SER A 80 0.07 19.14 -8.38
N GLU A 81 0.97 20.09 -8.16
CA GLU A 81 2.34 19.88 -7.75
C GLU A 81 2.37 19.27 -6.35
N ALA A 82 1.57 19.79 -5.41
CA ALA A 82 1.47 19.25 -4.06
C ALA A 82 0.97 17.80 -4.04
N VAL A 83 -0.10 17.49 -4.78
CA VAL A 83 -0.64 16.13 -4.89
C VAL A 83 0.35 15.19 -5.58
N TRP A 84 1.04 15.66 -6.62
CA TRP A 84 2.07 14.89 -7.30
C TRP A 84 3.25 14.59 -6.38
N ILE A 85 3.79 15.59 -5.67
CA ILE A 85 4.90 15.42 -4.71
C ILE A 85 4.49 14.46 -3.60
N GLY A 86 3.31 14.65 -3.01
CA GLY A 86 2.80 13.77 -1.96
C GLY A 86 2.62 12.33 -2.44
N SER A 87 2.12 12.14 -3.67
CA SER A 87 2.02 10.82 -4.30
C SER A 87 3.38 10.22 -4.56
N ALA A 88 4.35 10.99 -5.07
CA ALA A 88 5.71 10.52 -5.28
C ALA A 88 6.38 10.06 -3.97
N ILE A 89 6.23 10.83 -2.88
CA ILE A 89 6.68 10.42 -1.54
C ILE A 89 5.98 9.14 -1.10
N SER A 90 4.68 8.99 -1.35
CA SER A 90 3.95 7.75 -1.07
C SER A 90 4.61 6.56 -1.76
N PHE A 91 4.95 6.64 -3.05
CA PHE A 91 5.65 5.56 -3.76
C PHE A 91 7.04 5.24 -3.17
N LEU A 92 7.75 6.23 -2.62
CA LEU A 92 9.00 5.97 -1.87
C LEU A 92 8.75 5.15 -0.59
N PHE A 93 7.60 5.33 0.07
CA PHE A 93 7.19 4.49 1.22
C PHE A 93 6.65 3.13 0.80
N LEU A 94 6.08 3.02 -0.40
CA LEU A 94 5.77 1.74 -1.03
C LEU A 94 7.03 1.02 -1.52
N TYR A 95 8.22 1.65 -1.40
CA TYR A 95 9.48 0.95 -1.60
C TYR A 95 9.47 -0.32 -0.76
N PRO A 96 9.57 -1.48 -1.40
CA PRO A 96 9.53 -2.73 -0.70
C PRO A 96 10.89 -2.90 -0.02
N ALA A 97 10.97 -2.46 1.24
CA ALA A 97 12.16 -2.66 2.06
C ALA A 97 12.57 -4.14 2.17
N THR A 98 11.64 -5.04 1.84
CA THR A 98 11.77 -6.49 1.91
C THR A 98 12.24 -7.16 0.63
N PHE A 99 12.42 -6.42 -0.47
CA PHE A 99 12.80 -7.01 -1.74
C PHE A 99 14.31 -7.23 -1.84
N ASN A 100 14.72 -8.41 -1.42
CA ASN A 100 15.94 -9.00 -1.92
C ASN A 100 15.70 -9.39 -3.40
N LEU A 101 16.33 -8.66 -4.33
CA LEU A 101 16.16 -8.86 -5.78
C LEU A 101 16.42 -10.31 -6.20
N LEU A 102 17.31 -11.02 -5.49
CA LEU A 102 17.61 -12.42 -5.76
C LEU A 102 16.44 -13.35 -5.43
N GLU A 103 15.62 -13.01 -4.43
CA GLU A 103 14.39 -13.77 -4.12
C GLU A 103 13.28 -13.53 -5.14
N ILE A 104 13.29 -12.37 -5.80
CA ILE A 104 12.35 -12.04 -6.90
C ILE A 104 12.76 -12.75 -8.17
N ALA A 105 14.05 -12.72 -8.51
CA ALA A 105 14.63 -13.46 -9.63
C ALA A 105 14.59 -14.99 -9.44
N ALA A 106 13.94 -15.48 -8.38
CA ALA A 106 13.83 -16.89 -8.00
C ALA A 106 15.18 -17.61 -7.77
N ILE A 107 16.28 -16.86 -7.69
CA ILE A 107 17.62 -17.36 -7.37
C ILE A 107 17.65 -17.80 -5.91
N GLN A 108 17.11 -17.00 -5.01
CA GLN A 108 17.02 -17.31 -3.57
C GLN A 108 15.59 -17.72 -3.18
N LYS A 109 15.49 -18.51 -2.11
CA LYS A 109 14.20 -18.89 -1.54
C LYS A 109 13.52 -17.65 -0.94
N PRO A 110 12.25 -17.38 -1.28
CA PRO A 110 11.38 -16.43 -0.58
C PRO A 110 11.44 -16.54 0.94
N GLN A 111 11.87 -15.49 1.64
CA GLN A 111 11.84 -15.44 3.10
C GLN A 111 11.32 -14.09 3.62
N VAL A 112 10.86 -14.12 4.87
CA VAL A 112 10.54 -12.89 5.61
C VAL A 112 11.77 -12.56 6.45
N HIS A 113 12.17 -11.30 6.43
CA HIS A 113 13.34 -10.81 7.15
C HIS A 113 12.91 -9.71 8.10
N LEU A 114 13.61 -9.62 9.24
CA LEU A 114 13.44 -8.54 10.19
C LEU A 114 14.44 -7.43 9.85
N TYR A 115 13.96 -6.36 9.23
CA TYR A 115 14.79 -5.21 8.87
C TYR A 115 14.69 -4.10 9.92
N GLU A 116 15.77 -3.33 10.03
CA GLU A 116 15.85 -2.10 10.84
C GLU A 116 16.52 -0.95 10.06
N SER A 117 16.76 -1.13 8.77
CA SER A 117 17.47 -0.19 7.88
C SER A 117 16.60 0.32 6.74
N GLY A 118 17.07 1.36 6.06
CA GLY A 118 16.41 2.02 4.94
C GLY A 118 15.05 2.60 5.34
N ILE A 119 14.05 2.43 4.49
CA ILE A 119 12.70 2.95 4.77
C ILE A 119 12.06 2.32 6.04
N ILE A 120 12.48 1.12 6.44
CA ILE A 120 11.98 0.46 7.67
C ILE A 120 12.48 1.17 8.93
N ARG A 121 13.65 1.81 8.86
CA ARG A 121 14.17 2.69 9.91
C ARG A 121 13.26 3.91 10.12
N ILE A 122 12.62 4.41 9.06
CA ILE A 122 11.67 5.52 9.12
C ILE A 122 10.35 5.05 9.74
N SER A 123 9.79 3.95 9.25
CA SER A 123 8.62 3.29 9.84
C SER A 123 8.69 1.78 9.59
N ARG A 124 8.38 0.96 10.60
CA ARG A 124 8.29 -0.50 10.48
C ARG A 124 7.17 -0.94 9.52
N HIS A 125 6.19 -0.07 9.26
CA HIS A 125 5.11 -0.32 8.32
C HIS A 125 5.09 0.75 7.22
N PRO A 126 6.13 0.79 6.37
CA PRO A 126 6.28 1.86 5.39
C PRO A 126 5.18 1.78 4.32
N GLN A 127 4.73 0.57 3.97
CA GLN A 127 3.60 0.39 3.06
C GLN A 127 2.31 1.04 3.58
N MET A 128 2.01 0.94 4.88
CA MET A 128 0.85 1.61 5.48
C MET A 128 0.98 3.13 5.36
N VAL A 129 2.15 3.68 5.65
CA VAL A 129 2.42 5.13 5.52
C VAL A 129 2.21 5.59 4.07
N GLY A 130 2.79 4.87 3.12
CA GLY A 130 2.66 5.18 1.70
C GLY A 130 1.20 5.15 1.25
N GLN A 131 0.46 4.09 1.59
CA GLN A 131 -0.94 3.96 1.17
C GLN A 131 -1.86 5.02 1.82
N ILE A 132 -1.64 5.36 3.09
CA ILE A 132 -2.39 6.44 3.74
C ILE A 132 -2.09 7.77 3.05
N LEU A 133 -0.83 8.08 2.76
CA LEU A 133 -0.45 9.31 2.07
C LEU A 133 -1.04 9.36 0.65
N TRP A 134 -1.08 8.24 -0.06
CA TRP A 134 -1.72 8.13 -1.38
C TRP A 134 -3.22 8.42 -1.29
N CYS A 135 -3.94 7.80 -0.34
CA CYS A 135 -5.35 8.03 -0.11
C CYS A 135 -5.64 9.50 0.19
N ILE A 136 -4.87 10.11 1.11
CA ILE A 136 -5.03 11.52 1.50
C ILE A 136 -4.81 12.43 0.29
N THR A 137 -3.69 12.28 -0.42
CA THR A 137 -3.35 13.15 -1.55
C THR A 137 -4.37 13.09 -2.67
N HIS A 138 -4.90 11.90 -3.00
CA HIS A 138 -5.92 11.74 -4.03
C HIS A 138 -7.30 12.23 -3.58
N THR A 139 -7.65 12.09 -2.30
CA THR A 139 -8.91 12.65 -1.77
C THR A 139 -8.84 14.18 -1.73
N VAL A 140 -7.68 14.76 -1.39
CA VAL A 140 -7.49 16.22 -1.42
C VAL A 140 -7.74 16.76 -2.83
N TRP A 141 -7.22 16.10 -3.86
CA TRP A 141 -7.40 16.53 -5.26
C TRP A 141 -8.87 16.68 -5.66
N ILE A 142 -9.70 15.69 -5.32
CA ILE A 142 -11.14 15.74 -5.49
C ILE A 142 -11.84 14.89 -4.42
N GLY A 143 -12.79 15.50 -3.70
CA GLY A 143 -13.53 14.85 -2.64
C GLY A 143 -14.98 14.69 -3.02
N THR A 144 -15.36 13.49 -3.43
CA THR A 144 -16.77 13.05 -3.45
C THR A 144 -17.07 12.17 -2.23
N SER A 145 -18.34 11.98 -1.90
CA SER A 145 -18.72 11.01 -0.85
C SER A 145 -18.18 9.60 -1.15
N PHE A 146 -18.13 9.21 -2.43
CA PHE A 146 -17.54 7.94 -2.86
C PHE A 146 -16.02 7.89 -2.61
N MET A 147 -15.29 8.94 -2.98
CA MET A 147 -13.85 9.07 -2.73
C MET A 147 -13.51 8.98 -1.25
N VAL A 148 -14.30 9.66 -0.41
CA VAL A 148 -14.12 9.67 1.05
C VAL A 148 -14.35 8.27 1.63
N VAL A 149 -15.45 7.61 1.28
CA VAL A 149 -15.75 6.24 1.74
C VAL A 149 -14.64 5.27 1.29
N THR A 150 -14.22 5.35 0.03
CA THR A 150 -13.17 4.48 -0.51
C THR A 150 -11.85 4.69 0.23
N SER A 151 -11.46 5.94 0.44
CA SER A 151 -10.19 6.30 1.07
C SER A 151 -10.17 5.94 2.55
N ILE A 152 -11.27 6.20 3.27
CA ILE A 152 -11.41 5.76 4.67
C ILE A 152 -11.32 4.23 4.75
N GLY A 153 -12.01 3.50 3.88
CA GLY A 153 -11.97 2.04 3.87
C GLY A 153 -10.57 1.47 3.61
N LEU A 154 -9.83 2.04 2.65
CA LEU A 154 -8.44 1.67 2.39
C LEU A 154 -7.51 2.02 3.54
N ILE A 155 -7.65 3.21 4.14
CA ILE A 155 -6.88 3.62 5.33
C ILE A 155 -7.12 2.64 6.48
N LEU A 156 -8.38 2.32 6.78
CA LEU A 156 -8.73 1.35 7.83
C LEU A 156 -8.15 -0.03 7.53
N HIS A 157 -8.18 -0.49 6.28
CA HIS A 157 -7.55 -1.74 5.87
C HIS A 157 -6.03 -1.73 6.14
N HIS A 158 -5.34 -0.64 5.80
CA HIS A 158 -3.89 -0.54 6.04
C HIS A 158 -3.54 -0.42 7.52
N LEU A 159 -4.35 0.27 8.33
CA LEU A 159 -4.20 0.30 9.78
C LEU A 159 -4.43 -1.09 10.39
N PHE A 160 -5.44 -1.83 9.93
CA PHE A 160 -5.64 -3.24 10.30
C PHE A 160 -4.43 -4.10 9.88
N GLY A 161 -3.87 -3.83 8.71
CA GLY A 161 -2.67 -4.48 8.18
C GLY A 161 -1.45 -4.33 9.10
N VAL A 162 -1.31 -3.20 9.82
CA VAL A 162 -0.25 -2.98 10.82
C VAL A 162 -0.36 -4.00 11.95
N TRP A 163 -1.54 -4.07 12.58
CA TRP A 163 -1.79 -5.02 13.67
C TRP A 163 -1.60 -6.46 13.19
N ASN A 164 -2.23 -6.83 12.06
CA ASN A 164 -2.14 -8.19 11.55
C ASN A 164 -0.70 -8.54 11.16
N GLY A 165 0.06 -7.60 10.60
CA GLY A 165 1.48 -7.75 10.26
C GLY A 165 2.34 -8.00 11.49
N ASP A 166 2.25 -7.15 12.50
CA ASP A 166 2.99 -7.30 13.76
C ASP A 166 2.61 -8.60 14.47
N ARG A 167 1.32 -8.95 14.52
CA ARG A 167 0.85 -10.23 15.08
C ARG A 167 1.52 -11.43 14.40
N ARG A 168 1.56 -11.45 13.06
CA ARG A 168 2.19 -12.54 12.30
C ARG A 168 3.69 -12.61 12.53
N LEU A 169 4.37 -11.48 12.63
CA LEU A 169 5.80 -11.43 12.91
C LEU A 169 6.10 -11.91 14.34
N ALA A 170 5.30 -11.51 15.32
CA ALA A 170 5.41 -11.98 16.70
C ALA A 170 5.21 -13.50 16.81
N LEU A 171 4.18 -14.05 16.14
CA LEU A 171 3.94 -15.50 16.11
C LEU A 171 5.09 -16.28 15.45
N ARG A 172 5.73 -15.70 14.44
CA ARG A 172 6.78 -16.36 13.66
C ARG A 172 8.18 -16.27 14.30
N TYR A 173 8.50 -15.14 14.92
CA TYR A 173 9.86 -14.82 15.38
C TYR A 173 9.98 -14.57 16.89
N GLY A 174 8.86 -14.52 17.63
CA GLY A 174 8.86 -14.36 19.08
C GLY A 174 9.69 -13.18 19.56
N GLU A 175 10.62 -13.45 20.47
CA GLU A 175 11.52 -12.45 21.08
C GLU A 175 12.34 -11.66 20.06
N ALA A 176 12.75 -12.28 18.95
CA ALA A 176 13.52 -11.58 17.93
C ALA A 176 12.72 -10.44 17.29
N PHE A 177 11.41 -10.64 17.10
CA PHE A 177 10.54 -9.57 16.61
C PHE A 177 10.26 -8.52 17.68
N GLU A 178 10.04 -8.91 18.94
CA GLU A 178 9.83 -7.93 20.02
C GLU A 178 11.06 -7.02 20.22
N ALA A 179 12.27 -7.55 20.07
CA ALA A 179 13.50 -6.75 20.09
C ALA A 179 13.54 -5.71 18.95
N VAL A 180 13.17 -6.10 17.73
CA VAL A 180 13.07 -5.19 16.56
C VAL A 180 11.97 -4.15 16.79
N LYS A 181 10.82 -4.58 17.30
CA LYS A 181 9.67 -3.74 17.59
C LYS A 181 9.98 -2.69 18.66
N ALA A 182 10.77 -3.04 19.68
CA ALA A 182 11.21 -2.12 20.72
C ALA A 182 12.09 -0.97 20.18
N ARG A 183 12.88 -1.25 19.13
CA ARG A 183 13.78 -0.31 18.46
C ARG A 183 13.16 0.45 17.29
N THR A 184 11.99 0.07 16.80
CA THR A 184 11.35 0.67 15.61
C THR A 184 9.99 1.28 15.95
N SER A 185 9.41 2.05 15.02
CA SER A 185 8.12 2.75 15.21
C SER A 185 7.20 2.52 14.02
N ILE A 186 5.88 2.51 14.26
CA ILE A 186 4.88 2.55 13.18
C ILE A 186 4.70 3.98 12.63
N VAL A 187 4.88 4.99 13.49
CA VAL A 187 4.83 6.40 13.12
C VAL A 187 6.14 6.77 12.43
N PRO A 188 6.11 7.36 11.22
CA PRO A 188 7.30 7.83 10.52
C PRO A 188 8.21 8.67 11.42
N PHE A 189 9.51 8.38 11.42
CA PHE A 189 10.55 9.02 12.22
C PHE A 189 10.39 8.89 13.75
N GLY A 190 9.32 8.28 14.26
CA GLY A 190 9.04 8.22 15.70
C GLY A 190 10.15 7.52 16.51
N ALA A 191 10.77 6.47 15.97
CA ALA A 191 11.89 5.80 16.62
C ALA A 191 13.18 6.65 16.62
N ILE A 192 13.35 7.50 15.61
CA ILE A 192 14.50 8.39 15.49
C ILE A 192 14.35 9.56 16.48
N PHE A 193 13.18 10.18 16.52
CA PHE A 193 12.90 11.25 17.50
C PHE A 193 12.95 10.76 18.95
N ALA A 194 12.58 9.51 19.20
CA ALA A 194 12.73 8.87 20.50
C ALA A 194 14.16 8.41 20.83
N GLY A 195 15.15 8.66 19.95
CA GLY A 195 16.56 8.28 20.15
C GLY A 195 16.84 6.76 20.06
N LYS A 196 15.87 5.96 19.65
CA LYS A 196 15.99 4.49 19.51
C LYS A 196 16.72 4.06 18.24
N GLN A 197 16.69 4.91 17.22
CA GLN A 197 17.37 4.75 15.95
C GLN A 197 18.09 6.06 15.60
N LYS A 198 19.17 5.96 14.83
CA LYS A 198 19.79 7.12 14.17
C LYS A 198 19.56 7.02 12.68
N LEU A 199 19.22 8.13 12.03
CA LEU A 199 19.07 8.18 10.58
C LEU A 199 20.44 7.96 9.92
N ASP A 200 20.53 6.97 9.02
CA ASP A 200 21.69 6.78 8.17
C ASP A 200 21.27 6.97 6.70
N LEU A 201 21.67 8.11 6.14
CA LEU A 201 21.33 8.47 4.76
C LEU A 201 22.00 7.54 3.74
N LYS A 202 23.10 6.88 4.09
CA LYS A 202 23.78 5.94 3.19
C LYS A 202 22.92 4.72 2.88
N GLU A 203 21.96 4.38 3.74
CA GLU A 203 21.03 3.28 3.51
C GLU A 203 20.09 3.51 2.33
N PHE A 204 19.95 4.76 1.88
CA PHE A 204 19.14 5.16 0.73
C PHE A 204 19.94 5.23 -0.58
N LEU A 205 21.27 5.05 -0.52
CA LEU A 205 22.14 4.93 -1.70
C LEU A 205 22.08 3.50 -2.25
N ARG A 206 20.89 3.06 -2.70
CA ARG A 206 20.65 1.73 -3.24
C ARG A 206 20.10 1.82 -4.67
N PRO A 207 20.55 0.96 -5.61
CA PRO A 207 20.01 0.92 -6.98
C PRO A 207 18.50 0.75 -7.05
N ALA A 208 17.91 0.11 -6.03
CA ALA A 208 16.48 -0.09 -5.95
C ALA A 208 15.68 1.23 -5.90
N TYR A 209 16.23 2.31 -5.33
CA TYR A 209 15.59 3.62 -5.36
C TYR A 209 15.57 4.24 -6.76
N LEU A 210 16.55 3.94 -7.62
CA LEU A 210 16.47 4.32 -9.04
C LEU A 210 15.28 3.61 -9.72
N GLY A 211 15.08 2.33 -9.40
CA GLY A 211 13.93 1.56 -9.87
C GLY A 211 12.60 2.13 -9.39
N VAL A 212 12.49 2.51 -8.11
CA VAL A 212 11.29 3.18 -7.57
C VAL A 212 11.05 4.50 -8.28
N THR A 213 12.08 5.35 -8.41
CA THR A 213 11.95 6.65 -9.09
C THR A 213 11.51 6.47 -10.54
N ALA A 214 12.13 5.56 -11.29
CA ALA A 214 11.74 5.26 -12.66
C ALA A 214 10.30 4.76 -12.75
N PHE A 215 9.88 3.88 -11.84
CA PHE A 215 8.50 3.40 -11.75
C PHE A 215 7.51 4.53 -11.43
N THR A 216 7.83 5.41 -10.48
CA THR A 216 6.99 6.57 -10.14
C THR A 216 6.80 7.50 -11.34
N LEU A 217 7.89 7.82 -12.05
CA LEU A 217 7.84 8.68 -13.24
C LEU A 217 7.05 8.02 -14.37
N LEU A 218 7.28 6.72 -14.62
CA LEU A 218 6.54 5.96 -15.63
C LEU A 218 5.06 5.87 -15.29
N PHE A 219 4.73 5.57 -14.04
CA PHE A 219 3.34 5.49 -13.58
C PHE A 219 2.64 6.84 -13.70
N TRP A 220 3.31 7.94 -13.34
CA TRP A 220 2.79 9.29 -13.55
C TRP A 220 2.48 9.55 -15.04
N TRP A 221 3.39 9.20 -15.94
CA TRP A 221 3.19 9.36 -17.39
C TRP A 221 2.04 8.47 -17.92
N LEU A 222 1.92 7.24 -17.42
CA LEU A 222 0.86 6.31 -17.79
C LEU A 222 -0.48 6.61 -17.11
N HIS A 223 -0.50 7.34 -16.00
CA HIS A 223 -1.70 7.59 -15.20
C HIS A 223 -2.92 8.09 -16.01
N PRO A 224 -2.80 9.13 -16.87
CA PRO A 224 -3.93 9.54 -17.71
C PRO A 224 -4.35 8.49 -18.75
N ILE A 225 -3.41 7.66 -19.23
CA ILE A 225 -3.69 6.58 -20.18
C ILE A 225 -4.48 5.47 -19.48
N VAL A 226 -4.05 5.07 -18.28
CA VAL A 226 -4.71 4.05 -17.46
C VAL A 226 -6.14 4.47 -17.16
N ILE A 227 -6.38 5.71 -16.72
CA ILE A 227 -7.73 6.22 -16.43
C ILE A 227 -8.62 6.16 -17.68
N ARG A 228 -8.10 6.53 -18.86
CA ARG A 228 -8.89 6.47 -20.11
C ARG A 228 -9.18 5.02 -20.53
N ALA A 229 -8.16 4.16 -20.50
CA ALA A 229 -8.30 2.75 -20.87
C ALA A 229 -9.28 2.02 -19.95
N SER A 230 -9.28 2.36 -18.66
CA SER A 230 -10.17 1.79 -17.67
C SER A 230 -11.64 2.10 -17.95
N GLY A 231 -11.95 3.23 -18.59
CA GLY A 231 -13.31 3.57 -19.01
C GLY A 231 -13.87 2.68 -20.14
N ASN A 232 -13.01 1.98 -20.87
CA ASN A 232 -13.40 1.14 -22.02
C ASN A 232 -13.58 -0.35 -21.68
N VAL A 233 -13.30 -0.74 -20.44
CA VAL A 233 -13.52 -2.13 -20.01
C VAL A 233 -15.02 -2.33 -19.83
N PRO A 234 -15.64 -3.35 -20.45
CA PRO A 234 -17.05 -3.67 -20.22
C PRO A 234 -17.22 -4.26 -18.81
N TRP A 235 -18.29 -3.85 -18.12
CA TRP A 235 -18.63 -4.24 -16.75
C TRP A 235 -19.89 -5.09 -16.73
#